data_AF-A0A7K0UX92-F1
#
_entry.id   AF-A0A7K0UX92-F1
#
_cell.length_a   1.000
_cell.length_b   1.000
_cell.length_c   1.000
_cell.angle_alpha   90.00
_cell.angle_beta   90.00
_cell.angle_gamma   90.00
#
_symmetry.space_group_name_H-M   'P 1'
#
loop_
_entity.id
_entity.type
_entity.pdbx_description
1 polymer ?
#
loop_
_entity_poly.entity_id
_entity_poly.type
_entity_poly.pdbx_seq_one_letter_code
_entity_poly.pdbx_strand_id
1 'polypeptide(L)'
;MTNHGNMYGPAFTFLGIPSCDLDDPSTYKGADVIIIGAPIDSGTSHRSGAKFGPQAIRGGDYLPHDASRPHLALRTDGLKDLKVFDAGDLLMPGGDLVKSLEVLKAATEKISRAGIIPVVLGGDHSIASADVAGIATHRGKGKISMIHFDAHADTGEDQFGALVGHGTPMRNLINNGYVRGDRFL
;
A
#
# COMPACT_ATOMS: atom_id res chain seq x y z
N MET A 1 9.06 -8.34 7.47
CA MET A 1 9.81 -7.24 8.08
C MET A 1 9.32 -7.10 9.51
N THR A 2 10.25 -6.98 10.45
CA THR A 2 9.96 -6.57 11.83
C THR A 2 9.24 -5.23 11.83
N ASN A 3 8.24 -5.05 12.68
CA ASN A 3 7.54 -3.78 12.79
C ASN A 3 8.42 -2.77 13.53
N HIS A 4 8.82 -1.70 12.83
CA HIS A 4 9.64 -0.61 13.37
C HIS A 4 8.85 0.69 13.62
N GLY A 5 7.52 0.65 13.49
CA GLY A 5 6.64 1.81 13.56
C GLY A 5 6.63 2.62 12.26
N ASN A 6 6.46 3.93 12.39
CA ASN A 6 6.44 4.86 11.25
C ASN A 6 7.88 5.28 10.88
N MET A 7 8.22 5.28 9.59
CA MET A 7 9.57 5.60 9.11
C MET A 7 9.91 7.08 9.28
N TYR A 8 8.92 7.95 9.08
CA TYR A 8 9.03 9.38 9.29
C TYR A 8 8.08 9.77 10.43
N GLY A 9 8.60 10.03 11.63
CA GLY A 9 7.81 10.52 12.78
C GLY A 9 7.59 9.53 13.93
N PRO A 10 6.73 9.87 14.91
CA PRO A 10 6.49 9.00 16.06
C PRO A 10 5.73 7.73 15.67
N ALA A 11 5.91 6.67 16.44
CA ALA A 11 5.20 5.42 16.26
C ALA A 11 3.78 5.50 16.85
N PHE A 12 2.78 5.40 15.98
CA PHE A 12 1.36 5.26 16.33
C PHE A 12 0.63 4.61 15.15
N THR A 13 -0.50 3.95 15.43
CA THR A 13 -1.24 3.16 14.45
C THR A 13 -2.41 3.92 13.83
N PHE A 14 -2.84 3.48 12.66
CA PHE A 14 -4.01 3.97 11.95
C PHE A 14 -5.26 3.87 12.83
N LEU A 15 -5.85 5.00 13.19
CA LEU A 15 -7.09 5.09 13.97
C LEU A 15 -7.07 4.34 15.32
N GLY A 16 -5.88 4.03 15.86
CA GLY A 16 -5.73 3.31 17.13
C GLY A 16 -5.96 1.80 17.05
N ILE A 17 -5.97 1.19 15.86
CA ILE A 17 -6.04 -0.27 15.72
C ILE A 17 -4.78 -0.94 16.28
N PRO A 18 -4.84 -2.21 16.71
CA PRO A 18 -3.66 -2.93 17.20
C PRO A 18 -2.55 -3.01 16.16
N SER A 19 -1.30 -2.92 16.62
CA SER A 19 -0.15 -3.17 15.76
C SER A 19 0.10 -4.68 15.58
N CYS A 20 0.77 -5.06 14.49
CA CYS A 20 1.29 -6.41 14.28
C CYS A 20 2.68 -6.39 13.64
N ASP A 21 3.36 -7.53 13.60
CA ASP A 21 4.67 -7.71 12.97
C ASP A 21 4.56 -8.71 11.82
N LEU A 22 4.84 -8.28 10.58
CA LEU A 22 4.73 -9.15 9.40
C LEU A 22 5.67 -10.35 9.42
N ASP A 23 6.76 -10.34 10.19
CA ASP A 23 7.65 -11.50 10.38
C ASP A 23 7.20 -12.46 11.48
N ASP A 24 6.24 -12.07 12.31
CA ASP A 24 5.61 -12.96 13.28
C ASP A 24 4.10 -13.14 13.01
N PRO A 25 3.72 -14.18 12.25
CA PRO A 25 2.31 -14.51 11.96
C PRO A 25 1.41 -14.71 13.18
N SER A 26 1.99 -14.98 14.37
CA SER A 26 1.19 -15.10 15.59
C SER A 26 0.56 -13.77 16.01
N THR A 27 1.19 -12.64 15.64
CA THR A 27 0.75 -11.28 16.02
C THR A 27 -0.44 -10.77 15.21
N TYR A 28 -0.74 -11.38 14.05
CA TYR A 28 -1.88 -11.04 13.18
C TYR A 28 -2.75 -12.25 12.86
N LYS A 29 -2.82 -13.23 13.77
CA LYS A 29 -3.57 -14.46 13.55
C LYS A 29 -5.06 -14.17 13.32
N GLY A 30 -5.54 -14.58 12.15
CA GLY A 30 -6.93 -14.40 11.73
C GLY A 30 -7.29 -12.96 11.40
N ALA A 31 -6.31 -12.12 11.06
CA ALA A 31 -6.57 -10.81 10.48
C ALA A 31 -7.35 -10.95 9.16
N ASP A 32 -8.28 -10.03 8.95
CA ASP A 32 -8.99 -9.88 7.67
C ASP A 32 -8.26 -8.85 6.79
N VAL A 33 -7.69 -7.81 7.43
CA VAL A 33 -7.00 -6.69 6.79
C VAL A 33 -5.70 -6.38 7.53
N ILE A 34 -4.65 -6.11 6.77
CA ILE A 34 -3.41 -5.54 7.31
C ILE A 34 -3.12 -4.23 6.57
N ILE A 35 -2.92 -3.17 7.35
CA ILE A 35 -2.46 -1.87 6.89
C ILE A 35 -0.93 -1.84 6.93
N ILE A 36 -0.31 -1.38 5.85
CA ILE A 36 1.14 -1.11 5.76
C ILE A 36 1.36 0.29 5.17
N GLY A 37 2.40 0.99 5.60
CA GLY A 37 2.85 2.20 4.93
C GLY A 37 3.98 1.93 3.94
N ALA A 38 3.93 2.61 2.78
CA ALA A 38 4.94 2.58 1.74
C ALA A 38 5.57 3.97 1.55
N PRO A 39 6.40 4.46 2.49
CA PRO A 39 6.84 5.85 2.56
C PRO A 39 7.95 6.18 1.53
N ILE A 40 7.64 6.14 0.23
CA ILE A 40 8.57 6.41 -0.88
C ILE A 40 8.00 7.44 -1.86
N ASP A 41 8.83 8.38 -2.30
CA ASP A 41 8.43 9.39 -3.31
C ASP A 41 9.52 9.69 -4.36
N SER A 42 10.49 8.80 -4.51
CA SER A 42 11.59 8.96 -5.47
C SER A 42 11.15 8.75 -6.92
N GLY A 43 9.92 8.30 -7.17
CA GLY A 43 9.31 8.21 -8.50
C GLY A 43 8.64 9.50 -8.95
N THR A 44 8.55 10.52 -8.09
CA THR A 44 7.82 11.76 -8.37
C THR A 44 8.58 12.67 -9.35
N SER A 45 7.88 13.21 -10.36
CA SER A 45 8.48 14.10 -11.38
C SER A 45 8.58 15.57 -10.98
N HIS A 46 7.74 16.03 -10.04
CA HIS A 46 7.59 17.44 -9.73
C HIS A 46 7.73 17.71 -8.22
N ARG A 47 6.62 17.94 -7.50
CA ARG A 47 6.66 18.25 -6.05
C ARG A 47 6.77 16.95 -5.24
N SER A 48 7.92 16.73 -4.62
CA SER A 48 8.09 15.65 -3.63
C SER A 48 7.37 15.97 -2.31
N GLY A 49 7.22 14.96 -1.46
CA GLY A 49 6.56 15.04 -0.16
C GLY A 49 5.69 13.82 0.18
N ALA A 50 5.32 13.02 -0.83
CA ALA A 50 4.42 11.88 -0.64
C ALA A 50 4.97 10.81 0.32
N LYS A 51 6.30 10.72 0.51
CA LYS A 51 6.90 9.80 1.50
C LYS A 51 6.43 10.05 2.95
N PHE A 52 5.96 11.26 3.27
CA PHE A 52 5.36 11.59 4.57
C PHE A 52 3.86 11.24 4.64
N GLY A 53 3.29 10.76 3.53
CA GLY A 53 1.90 10.38 3.37
C GLY A 53 1.41 9.35 4.40
N PRO A 54 2.12 8.23 4.67
CA PRO A 54 1.65 7.24 5.62
C PRO A 54 1.48 7.82 7.02
N GLN A 55 2.44 8.64 7.48
CA GLN A 55 2.36 9.35 8.75
C GLN A 55 1.19 10.34 8.78
N ALA A 56 1.04 11.14 7.73
CA ALA A 56 -0.03 12.13 7.63
C ALA A 56 -1.42 11.46 7.62
N ILE A 57 -1.57 10.33 6.94
CA ILE A 57 -2.83 9.56 6.91
C ILE A 57 -3.15 9.00 8.29
N ARG A 58 -2.19 8.36 8.96
CA ARG A 58 -2.43 7.81 10.30
C ARG A 58 -2.84 8.90 11.30
N GLY A 59 -2.25 10.08 11.20
CA GLY A 59 -2.44 11.19 12.15
C GLY A 59 -3.49 12.21 11.72
N GLY A 60 -4.10 12.02 10.55
CA GLY A 60 -5.00 13.00 9.94
C GLY A 60 -6.41 13.00 10.53
N ASP A 61 -6.71 12.05 11.42
CA ASP A 61 -8.01 12.01 12.07
C ASP A 61 -8.09 13.00 13.25
N TYR A 62 -9.21 13.70 13.33
CA TYR A 62 -9.50 14.66 14.39
C TYR A 62 -10.15 14.00 15.62
N LEU A 63 -10.62 12.75 15.50
CA LEU A 63 -11.25 11.98 16.58
C LEU A 63 -10.22 11.19 17.40
N PRO A 64 -10.58 10.74 18.62
CA PRO A 64 -9.76 9.81 19.39
C PRO A 64 -9.41 8.54 18.59
N HIS A 65 -8.18 8.06 18.76
CA HIS A 65 -7.69 6.84 18.13
C HIS A 65 -8.11 5.63 18.97
N ASP A 66 -9.38 5.23 18.85
CA ASP A 66 -10.07 4.21 19.64
C ASP A 66 -10.55 3.00 18.80
N ALA A 67 -10.04 2.88 17.58
CA ALA A 67 -10.35 1.84 16.61
C ALA A 67 -11.87 1.75 16.30
N SER A 68 -12.58 2.88 16.22
CA SER A 68 -14.02 2.88 15.92
C SER A 68 -14.42 4.03 14.99
N ARG A 69 -14.94 3.74 13.80
CA ARG A 69 -15.47 4.77 12.88
C ARG A 69 -16.84 4.32 12.34
N PRO A 70 -17.91 4.42 13.15
CA PRO A 70 -19.23 3.95 12.77
C PRO A 70 -19.78 4.78 11.61
N HIS A 71 -20.20 4.09 10.55
CA HIS A 71 -20.81 4.72 9.39
C HIS A 71 -22.34 4.81 9.59
N LEU A 72 -22.86 6.03 9.74
CA LEU A 72 -24.28 6.26 10.06
C LEU A 72 -25.27 5.65 9.05
N ALA A 73 -25.03 5.84 7.74
CA ALA A 73 -25.97 5.37 6.72
C ALA A 73 -25.95 3.84 6.56
N LEU A 74 -24.76 3.24 6.52
CA LEU A 74 -24.57 1.80 6.36
C LEU A 74 -24.74 1.01 7.66
N ARG A 75 -24.72 1.68 8.83
CA ARG A 75 -24.86 1.09 10.16
C ARG A 75 -23.85 -0.04 10.45
N THR A 76 -22.61 0.18 10.05
CA THR A 76 -21.45 -0.72 10.22
C THR A 76 -20.28 0.06 10.77
N ASP A 77 -19.36 -0.62 11.44
CA ASP A 77 -18.05 -0.09 11.78
C ASP A 77 -17.00 -1.09 11.34
N GLY A 78 -16.38 -0.85 10.19
CA GLY A 78 -15.41 -1.78 9.60
C GLY A 78 -14.23 -2.10 10.51
N LEU A 79 -13.87 -1.22 11.46
CA LEU A 79 -12.80 -1.47 12.44
C LEU A 79 -13.23 -2.37 13.60
N LYS A 80 -14.55 -2.58 13.77
CA LYS A 80 -15.13 -3.51 14.75
C LYS A 80 -15.62 -4.81 14.09
N ASP A 81 -16.12 -4.71 12.87
CA ASP A 81 -16.69 -5.81 12.11
C ASP A 81 -15.60 -6.71 11.48
N LEU A 82 -14.38 -6.18 11.30
CA LEU A 82 -13.21 -6.90 10.78
C LEU A 82 -12.04 -6.86 11.78
N LYS A 83 -11.17 -7.88 11.71
CA LYS A 83 -9.88 -7.89 12.42
C LYS A 83 -8.83 -7.18 11.59
N VAL A 84 -8.62 -5.90 11.91
CA VAL A 84 -7.66 -5.02 11.23
C VAL A 84 -6.43 -4.80 12.10
N PHE A 85 -5.24 -4.94 11.51
CA PHE A 85 -3.97 -4.65 12.17
C PHE A 85 -3.14 -3.63 11.37
N ASP A 86 -2.31 -2.86 12.06
CA ASP A 86 -1.32 -1.97 11.45
C ASP A 86 0.09 -2.54 11.60
N ALA A 87 0.74 -2.86 10.49
CA ALA A 87 2.09 -3.40 10.46
C ALA A 87 3.19 -2.32 10.43
N GLY A 88 2.82 -1.04 10.57
CA GLY A 88 3.75 0.08 10.49
C GLY A 88 4.18 0.37 9.06
N ASP A 89 5.33 1.03 8.91
CA ASP A 89 5.93 1.34 7.61
C ASP A 89 6.91 0.25 7.17
N LEU A 90 6.92 -0.02 5.88
CA LEU A 90 7.97 -0.81 5.27
C LEU A 90 9.26 0.01 5.21
N LEU A 91 10.40 -0.63 5.52
CA LEU A 91 11.71 -0.02 5.36
C LEU A 91 12.09 0.06 3.88
N MET A 92 11.77 1.18 3.24
CA MET A 92 12.01 1.44 1.83
C MET A 92 13.29 2.27 1.64
N PRO A 93 14.30 1.78 0.89
CA PRO A 93 15.49 2.55 0.58
C PRO A 93 15.18 3.82 -0.25
N GLY A 94 15.09 4.98 0.40
CA GLY A 94 14.68 6.24 -0.26
C GLY A 94 15.47 6.65 -1.52
N GLY A 95 16.74 6.22 -1.63
CA GLY A 95 17.60 6.49 -2.78
C GLY A 95 17.52 5.46 -3.91
N ASP A 96 16.74 4.39 -3.75
CA ASP A 96 16.60 3.30 -4.72
C ASP A 96 15.13 2.90 -4.85
N LEU A 97 14.47 3.50 -5.86
CA LEU A 97 13.06 3.26 -6.12
C LEU A 97 12.79 1.78 -6.42
N VAL A 98 13.59 1.14 -7.27
CA VAL A 98 13.35 -0.24 -7.71
C VAL A 98 13.43 -1.20 -6.52
N LYS A 99 14.48 -1.08 -5.68
CA LYS A 99 14.56 -1.91 -4.46
C LYS A 99 13.42 -1.63 -3.49
N SER A 100 12.99 -0.37 -3.37
CA SER A 100 11.84 -0.02 -2.53
C SER A 100 10.56 -0.69 -3.02
N LEU A 101 10.31 -0.70 -4.33
CA LEU A 101 9.18 -1.39 -4.94
C LEU A 101 9.27 -2.93 -4.77
N GLU A 102 10.46 -3.51 -4.80
CA GLU A 102 10.64 -4.95 -4.50
C GLU A 102 10.25 -5.29 -3.05
N VAL A 103 10.61 -4.45 -2.08
CA VAL A 103 10.22 -4.59 -0.67
C VAL A 103 8.69 -4.60 -0.54
N LEU A 104 8.01 -3.66 -1.19
CA LEU A 104 6.56 -3.54 -1.15
C LEU A 104 5.84 -4.70 -1.85
N LYS A 105 6.35 -5.12 -3.02
CA LYS A 105 5.84 -6.29 -3.73
C LYS A 105 5.91 -7.54 -2.85
N ALA A 106 7.03 -7.76 -2.15
CA ALA A 106 7.20 -8.90 -1.26
C ALA A 106 6.23 -8.84 -0.06
N ALA A 107 6.00 -7.64 0.50
CA ALA A 107 5.06 -7.46 1.60
C ALA A 107 3.61 -7.76 1.18
N THR A 108 3.15 -7.20 0.07
CA THR A 108 1.78 -7.42 -0.42
C THR A 108 1.55 -8.86 -0.89
N GLU A 109 2.55 -9.51 -1.48
CA GLU A 109 2.51 -10.95 -1.75
C GLU A 109 2.36 -11.76 -0.46
N LYS A 110 3.17 -11.47 0.58
CA LYS A 110 3.12 -12.16 1.87
C LYS A 110 1.74 -12.05 2.51
N ILE A 111 1.18 -10.84 2.59
CA ILE A 111 -0.15 -10.58 3.14
C ILE A 111 -1.22 -11.33 2.33
N SER A 112 -1.16 -11.25 0.99
CA SER A 112 -2.12 -11.92 0.11
C SER A 112 -2.08 -13.45 0.27
N ARG A 113 -0.90 -14.06 0.40
CA ARG A 113 -0.73 -15.50 0.63
C ARG A 113 -1.28 -15.98 1.96
N ALA A 114 -1.30 -15.12 2.97
CA ALA A 114 -1.95 -15.38 4.25
C ALA A 114 -3.49 -15.33 4.16
N GLY A 115 -4.05 -15.01 2.99
CA GLY A 115 -5.50 -14.86 2.79
C GLY A 115 -6.04 -13.49 3.24
N ILE A 116 -5.15 -12.55 3.55
CA ILE A 116 -5.46 -11.25 4.15
C ILE A 116 -5.49 -10.17 3.06
N ILE A 117 -6.31 -9.14 3.23
CA ILE A 117 -6.36 -7.98 2.33
C ILE A 117 -5.31 -6.95 2.76
N PRO A 118 -4.32 -6.61 1.90
CA PRO A 118 -3.42 -5.50 2.18
C PRO A 118 -4.11 -4.17 1.88
N VAL A 119 -3.95 -3.21 2.79
CA VAL A 119 -4.26 -1.79 2.56
C VAL A 119 -2.94 -1.03 2.67
N VAL A 120 -2.55 -0.37 1.58
CA VAL A 120 -1.26 0.32 1.49
C VAL A 120 -1.48 1.82 1.62
N LEU A 121 -0.88 2.41 2.66
CA LEU A 121 -0.83 3.86 2.82
C LEU A 121 0.38 4.33 2.02
N GLY A 122 0.10 5.07 0.95
CA GLY A 122 1.11 5.35 -0.03
C GLY A 122 2.12 6.42 0.35
N GLY A 123 3.22 6.35 -0.38
CA GLY A 123 3.83 7.51 -1.00
C GLY A 123 3.34 7.67 -2.44
N ASP A 124 4.22 8.06 -3.37
CA ASP A 124 3.80 8.39 -4.75
C ASP A 124 3.27 7.19 -5.56
N HIS A 125 2.66 7.45 -6.72
CA HIS A 125 1.93 6.42 -7.47
C HIS A 125 2.79 5.30 -8.06
N SER A 126 4.13 5.40 -8.02
CA SER A 126 5.00 4.31 -8.45
C SER A 126 4.74 3.01 -7.68
N ILE A 127 4.29 3.11 -6.42
CA ILE A 127 3.97 1.99 -5.54
C ILE A 127 2.88 1.06 -6.09
N ALA A 128 1.92 1.59 -6.88
CA ALA A 128 0.81 0.79 -7.40
C ALA A 128 1.29 -0.38 -8.26
N SER A 129 2.41 -0.20 -8.97
CA SER A 129 3.03 -1.27 -9.75
C SER A 129 3.52 -2.43 -8.87
N ALA A 130 4.03 -2.14 -7.67
CA ALA A 130 4.51 -3.13 -6.72
C ALA A 130 3.36 -3.80 -5.95
N ASP A 131 2.42 -3.00 -5.46
CA ASP A 131 1.27 -3.47 -4.67
C ASP A 131 0.48 -4.54 -5.41
N VAL A 132 0.12 -4.21 -6.65
CA VAL A 132 -0.67 -5.09 -7.49
C VAL A 132 0.16 -6.26 -7.99
N ALA A 133 1.44 -6.06 -8.30
CA ALA A 133 2.32 -7.15 -8.70
C ALA A 133 2.48 -8.21 -7.60
N GLY A 134 2.57 -7.82 -6.33
CA GLY A 134 2.68 -8.76 -5.21
C GLY A 134 1.41 -9.60 -5.06
N ILE A 135 0.24 -8.96 -5.11
CA ILE A 135 -1.06 -9.65 -5.07
C ILE A 135 -1.21 -10.58 -6.29
N ALA A 136 -0.89 -10.11 -7.50
CA ALA A 136 -0.99 -10.88 -8.73
C ALA A 136 0.00 -12.06 -8.77
N THR A 137 1.15 -11.95 -8.13
CA THR A 137 2.12 -13.07 -8.00
C THR A 137 1.52 -14.24 -7.22
N HIS A 138 0.72 -13.94 -6.19
CA HIS A 138 -0.03 -14.96 -5.46
C HIS A 138 -1.30 -15.43 -6.20
N ARG A 139 -2.18 -14.50 -6.58
CA ARG A 139 -3.53 -14.80 -7.10
C ARG A 139 -3.52 -15.25 -8.56
N GLY A 140 -2.44 -14.98 -9.29
CA GLY A 140 -2.25 -15.29 -10.70
C GLY A 140 -2.23 -14.04 -11.57
N LYS A 141 -1.22 -13.95 -12.43
CA LYS A 141 -1.07 -12.90 -13.45
C LYS A 141 -2.30 -12.82 -14.37
N GLY A 142 -2.72 -11.61 -14.69
CA GLY A 142 -3.87 -11.33 -15.56
C GLY A 142 -5.23 -11.65 -14.94
N LYS A 143 -5.29 -12.07 -13.67
CA LYS A 143 -6.54 -12.33 -12.94
C LYS A 143 -7.03 -11.14 -12.11
N ILE A 144 -6.18 -10.15 -11.89
CA ILE A 144 -6.55 -8.93 -11.16
C ILE A 144 -7.22 -7.94 -12.13
N SER A 145 -8.21 -7.22 -11.62
CA SER A 145 -8.77 -6.02 -12.23
C SER A 145 -8.46 -4.82 -11.34
N MET A 146 -8.33 -3.65 -11.94
CA MET A 146 -8.03 -2.41 -11.25
C MET A 146 -9.16 -1.42 -11.50
N ILE A 147 -9.66 -0.80 -10.43
CA ILE A 147 -10.47 0.41 -10.51
C ILE A 147 -9.52 1.56 -10.14
N HIS A 148 -9.31 2.49 -11.06
CA HIS A 148 -8.26 3.52 -10.92
C HIS A 148 -8.88 4.91 -10.86
N PHE A 149 -8.81 5.52 -9.68
CA PHE A 149 -9.27 6.89 -9.45
C PHE A 149 -8.09 7.85 -9.48
N ASP A 150 -7.97 8.62 -10.56
CA ASP A 150 -6.88 9.56 -10.72
C ASP A 150 -7.23 10.64 -11.76
N ALA A 151 -6.54 11.77 -11.69
CA ALA A 151 -6.56 12.78 -12.73
C ALA A 151 -5.67 12.39 -13.94
N HIS A 152 -4.74 11.45 -13.76
CA HIS A 152 -3.80 11.01 -14.79
C HIS A 152 -3.91 9.50 -15.03
N ALA A 153 -3.68 9.06 -16.27
CA ALA A 153 -3.75 7.64 -16.61
C ALA A 153 -2.54 6.83 -16.12
N ASP A 154 -1.38 7.47 -15.91
CA ASP A 154 -0.13 6.85 -15.44
C ASP A 154 0.34 5.65 -16.29
N THR A 155 0.09 5.73 -17.59
CA THR A 155 0.47 4.75 -18.63
C THR A 155 1.61 5.25 -19.53
N GLY A 156 2.41 6.22 -19.07
CA GLY A 156 3.53 6.78 -19.84
C GLY A 156 4.54 5.72 -20.24
N GLU A 157 5.20 5.90 -21.39
CA GLU A 157 6.25 4.97 -21.85
C GLU A 157 7.48 5.00 -20.93
N ASP A 158 7.87 6.22 -20.55
CA ASP A 158 8.91 6.55 -19.59
C ASP A 158 8.55 7.87 -18.88
N GLN A 159 9.39 8.25 -17.91
CA GLN A 159 9.34 9.52 -17.23
C GLN A 159 10.74 10.16 -17.28
N PHE A 160 10.97 11.01 -18.28
CA PHE A 160 12.27 11.63 -18.56
C PHE A 160 13.39 10.58 -18.76
N GLY A 161 13.07 9.50 -19.46
CA GLY A 161 13.98 8.37 -19.70
C GLY A 161 14.00 7.30 -18.60
N ALA A 162 13.32 7.51 -17.47
CA ALA A 162 13.16 6.48 -16.44
C ALA A 162 11.94 5.59 -16.74
N LEU A 163 12.14 4.26 -16.80
CA LEU A 163 11.05 3.31 -17.05
C LEU A 163 10.16 3.06 -15.81
N VAL A 164 10.67 3.39 -14.62
CA VAL A 164 10.00 3.22 -13.33
C VAL A 164 9.84 4.58 -12.68
N GLY A 165 8.61 5.01 -12.49
CA GLY A 165 8.24 6.30 -11.88
C GLY A 165 6.74 6.37 -11.64
N HIS A 166 6.25 7.49 -11.07
CA HIS A 166 4.82 7.64 -10.76
C HIS A 166 3.92 7.76 -12.01
N GLY A 167 4.47 8.15 -13.16
CA GLY A 167 3.71 8.24 -14.42
C GLY A 167 3.71 6.97 -15.29
N THR A 168 4.38 5.90 -14.86
CA THR A 168 4.47 4.62 -15.60
C THR A 168 3.90 3.35 -14.91
N PRO A 169 3.31 3.37 -13.69
CA PRO A 169 2.95 2.14 -12.97
C PRO A 169 1.95 1.25 -13.72
N MET A 170 0.94 1.84 -14.39
CA MET A 170 -0.13 1.08 -15.05
C MET A 170 0.43 0.39 -16.31
N ARG A 171 1.27 1.09 -17.07
CA ARG A 171 1.98 0.49 -18.20
C ARG A 171 2.87 -0.67 -17.75
N ASN A 172 3.59 -0.50 -16.63
CA ASN A 172 4.42 -1.56 -16.08
C ASN A 172 3.59 -2.78 -15.64
N LEU A 173 2.41 -2.59 -15.06
CA LEU A 173 1.50 -3.69 -14.72
C LEU A 173 1.03 -4.46 -15.96
N ILE A 174 0.69 -3.75 -17.03
CA ILE A 174 0.26 -4.33 -18.32
C ILE A 174 1.41 -5.11 -18.97
N ASN A 175 2.56 -4.47 -19.16
CA ASN A 175 3.70 -5.06 -19.86
C ASN A 175 4.25 -6.30 -19.15
N ASN A 176 4.21 -6.33 -17.82
CA ASN A 176 4.65 -7.49 -17.04
C ASN A 176 3.56 -8.57 -16.87
N GLY A 177 2.38 -8.35 -17.45
CA GLY A 177 1.24 -9.26 -17.44
C GLY A 177 0.54 -9.40 -16.07
N TYR A 178 0.81 -8.52 -15.11
CA TYR A 178 0.17 -8.58 -13.80
C TYR A 178 -1.32 -8.24 -13.90
N VAL A 179 -1.64 -7.19 -14.65
CA VAL A 179 -3.02 -6.76 -14.97
C VAL A 179 -3.16 -6.71 -16.47
N ARG A 180 -4.27 -7.22 -17.01
CA ARG A 180 -4.54 -7.09 -18.45
C ARG A 180 -5.07 -5.69 -18.76
N GLY A 181 -4.72 -5.14 -19.92
CA GLY A 181 -5.19 -3.81 -20.33
C GLY A 181 -6.72 -3.68 -20.39
N ASP A 182 -7.44 -4.76 -20.66
CA ASP A 182 -8.92 -4.80 -20.68
C ASP A 182 -9.56 -4.99 -19.29
N ARG A 183 -8.77 -4.87 -18.21
CA ARG A 183 -9.22 -5.01 -16.82
C ARG A 183 -8.96 -3.78 -15.97
N PHE A 184 -8.69 -2.64 -16.60
CA PHE A 184 -8.74 -1.32 -15.97
C PHE A 184 -10.15 -0.76 -16.17
N LEU A 185 -10.80 -0.41 -15.06
CA LEU A 185 -12.18 0.08 -14.98
C LEU A 185 -12.20 1.54 -14.54
#